data_AF-A9DUQ0-F1
#
_entry.id   AF-A9DUQ0-F1
#
_cell.length_a   1.000
_cell.length_b   1.000
_cell.length_c   1.000
_cell.angle_alpha   90.00
_cell.angle_beta   90.00
_cell.angle_gamma   90.00
#
_symmetry.space_group_name_H-M   'P 1'
#
loop_
_entity.id
_entity.type
_entity.pdbx_description
1 polymer ?
#
loop_
_entity_poly.entity_id
_entity_poly.type
_entity_poly.pdbx_seq_one_letter_code
_entity_poly.pdbx_strand_id
1 'polypeptide(L)'
;MPFGQQETNSVFDDFELRLNDISKKYLREAAKWAFMLSIVGFILVGLFVLLAVIIIVMSSAVSTNNAFQAQGLPIAFVAFIYIIMAALYFFPVLYLYKFSRKMKTALIEKNTEELTVAFSNLKSFFKFIGVMMLVVIGIFVLIFGFAIIGGIASGF
;
A
#
# COMPACT_ATOMS: atom_id res chain seq x y z
N MET A 1 19.64 2.53 -59.32
CA MET A 1 18.54 2.79 -58.38
C MET A 1 18.88 2.17 -57.04
N PRO A 2 18.88 2.95 -55.96
CA PRO A 2 18.49 2.43 -54.65
C PRO A 2 17.27 3.21 -54.15
N PHE A 3 16.22 2.47 -53.82
CA PHE A 3 15.06 2.98 -53.12
C PHE A 3 15.51 3.39 -51.73
N GLY A 4 15.62 4.70 -51.48
CA GLY A 4 15.73 5.23 -50.13
C GLY A 4 14.48 4.80 -49.38
N GLN A 5 14.66 3.93 -48.39
CA GLN A 5 13.66 3.65 -47.37
C GLN A 5 13.40 4.98 -46.65
N GLN A 6 12.38 5.70 -47.11
CA GLN A 6 11.77 6.75 -46.30
C GLN A 6 11.29 6.04 -45.04
N GLU A 7 11.99 6.27 -43.93
CA GLU A 7 11.41 6.09 -42.61
C GLU A 7 10.11 6.90 -42.60
N THR A 8 9.00 6.22 -42.83
CA THR A 8 7.70 6.70 -42.43
C THR A 8 7.69 6.65 -40.90
N ASN A 9 8.47 7.53 -40.26
CA ASN A 9 8.18 7.99 -38.91
C ASN A 9 6.77 8.51 -39.00
N SER A 10 5.87 7.66 -38.52
CA SER A 10 4.44 7.71 -38.75
C SER A 10 3.97 9.10 -38.31
N VAL A 11 3.53 9.92 -39.26
CA VAL A 11 2.84 11.19 -38.97
C VAL A 11 1.57 10.95 -38.11
N PHE A 12 1.19 9.67 -37.93
CA PHE A 12 0.13 9.20 -37.05
C PHE A 12 0.58 8.83 -35.62
N ASP A 13 1.88 8.86 -35.29
CA ASP A 13 2.37 8.63 -33.91
C ASP A 13 2.15 9.84 -32.99
N ASP A 14 1.75 10.99 -33.53
CA ASP A 14 1.45 12.20 -32.77
C ASP A 14 -0.06 12.37 -32.45
N PHE A 15 -0.83 11.28 -32.53
CA PHE A 15 -2.15 11.24 -31.89
C PHE A 15 -1.95 11.19 -30.38
N GLU A 16 -1.70 12.35 -29.76
CA GLU A 16 -1.67 12.46 -28.30
C GLU A 16 -2.95 11.82 -27.74
N LEU A 17 -2.80 10.79 -26.92
CA LEU A 17 -3.93 10.11 -26.29
C LEU A 17 -4.60 11.06 -25.30
N ARG A 18 -5.69 11.71 -25.72
CA ARG A 18 -6.45 12.64 -24.88
C ARG A 18 -7.48 11.90 -24.03
N LEU A 19 -7.58 12.29 -22.76
CA LEU A 19 -8.66 11.80 -21.90
C LEU A 19 -10.01 12.35 -22.38
N ASN A 20 -10.90 11.45 -22.79
CA ASN A 20 -12.29 11.81 -23.09
C ASN A 20 -13.06 12.11 -21.78
N ASP A 21 -14.26 12.66 -21.90
CA ASP A 21 -15.04 13.10 -20.73
C ASP A 21 -15.51 11.94 -19.85
N ILE A 22 -15.71 10.76 -20.44
CA ILE A 22 -16.08 9.54 -19.71
C ILE A 22 -14.91 9.08 -18.82
N SER A 23 -13.69 9.02 -19.37
CA SER A 23 -12.48 8.68 -18.63
C SER A 23 -12.23 9.66 -17.48
N LYS A 24 -12.42 10.97 -17.71
CA LYS A 24 -12.32 11.98 -16.65
C LYS A 24 -13.35 11.75 -15.55
N LYS A 25 -14.58 11.36 -15.90
CA LYS A 25 -15.63 11.03 -14.93
C LYS A 25 -15.24 9.82 -14.08
N TYR A 26 -14.71 8.75 -14.67
CA TYR A 26 -14.24 7.57 -13.93
C TYR A 26 -13.04 7.88 -13.04
N LEU A 27 -12.06 8.65 -13.53
CA LEU A 27 -10.92 9.06 -12.72
C LEU A 27 -11.34 9.93 -11.54
N ARG A 28 -12.36 10.79 -11.71
CA ARG A 28 -12.93 11.58 -10.63
C ARG A 28 -13.59 10.71 -9.57
N GLU A 29 -14.35 9.69 -9.98
CA GLU A 29 -14.98 8.75 -9.06
C GLU A 29 -13.93 7.91 -8.34
N ALA A 30 -12.93 7.38 -9.06
CA ALA A 30 -11.81 6.66 -8.47
C ALA A 30 -11.04 7.52 -7.45
N ALA A 31 -10.79 8.81 -7.75
CA ALA A 31 -10.15 9.73 -6.82
C ALA A 31 -10.98 10.00 -5.56
N LYS A 32 -12.31 9.98 -5.66
CA LYS A 32 -13.24 10.11 -4.52
C LYS A 32 -13.20 8.86 -3.64
N TRP A 33 -13.25 7.66 -4.22
CA TRP A 33 -13.11 6.42 -3.47
C TRP A 33 -11.73 6.29 -2.83
N ALA A 34 -10.67 6.61 -3.56
CA ALA A 34 -9.31 6.67 -3.04
C ALA A 34 -9.22 7.60 -1.83
N PHE A 35 -9.88 8.76 -1.86
CA PHE A 35 -9.93 9.67 -0.71
C PHE A 35 -10.57 9.02 0.52
N MET A 36 -11.76 8.41 0.32
CA MET A 36 -12.50 7.75 1.39
C MET A 36 -11.69 6.61 2.01
N LEU A 37 -11.09 5.75 1.17
CA LEU A 37 -10.22 4.67 1.63
C LEU A 37 -8.99 5.20 2.37
N SER A 38 -8.45 6.34 1.94
CA SER A 38 -7.29 6.95 2.61
C SER A 38 -7.64 7.45 4.00
N ILE A 39 -8.82 8.04 4.20
CA ILE A 39 -9.28 8.48 5.53
C ILE A 39 -9.41 7.27 6.46
N VAL A 40 -10.10 6.21 6.01
CA VAL A 40 -10.25 4.98 6.80
C VAL A 40 -8.88 4.36 7.09
N GLY A 41 -8.00 4.32 6.10
CA GLY A 41 -6.63 3.82 6.25
C GLY A 41 -5.83 4.60 7.31
N PHE A 42 -5.91 5.93 7.32
CA PHE A 42 -5.22 6.74 8.34
C PHE A 42 -5.80 6.53 9.73
N ILE A 43 -7.12 6.34 9.85
CA ILE A 43 -7.75 5.98 11.14
C ILE A 43 -7.21 4.64 11.64
N LEU A 44 -7.12 3.63 10.76
CA LEU A 44 -6.57 2.31 11.13
C LEU A 44 -5.08 2.39 11.52
N VAL A 45 -4.27 3.18 10.80
CA VAL A 45 -2.88 3.44 11.17
C VAL A 45 -2.80 4.11 12.55
N GLY A 46 -3.63 5.13 12.80
CA GLY A 46 -3.71 5.78 14.10
C GLY A 46 -4.12 4.82 15.22
N LEU A 47 -5.05 3.89 14.93
CA LEU A 47 -5.46 2.86 15.87
C LEU A 47 -4.31 1.89 16.21
N PHE A 48 -3.50 1.49 15.22
CA PHE A 48 -2.32 0.65 15.49
C PHE A 48 -1.31 1.35 16.42
N VAL A 49 -1.05 2.63 16.20
CA VAL A 49 -0.17 3.42 17.08
C VAL A 49 -0.78 3.53 18.48
N LEU A 50 -2.07 3.82 18.58
CA LEU A 50 -2.79 3.91 19.84
C LEU A 50 -2.72 2.58 20.62
N LEU A 51 -2.96 1.45 19.96
CA LEU A 51 -2.83 0.12 20.56
C LEU A 51 -1.41 -0.14 21.07
N ALA A 52 -0.38 0.21 20.29
CA ALA A 52 1.01 0.06 20.74
C ALA A 52 1.27 0.89 22.00
N VAL A 53 0.80 2.13 22.06
CA VAL A 53 0.94 3.00 23.24
C VAL A 53 0.20 2.43 24.45
N ILE A 54 -1.03 1.95 24.28
CA ILE A 54 -1.79 1.30 25.37
C ILE A 54 -1.01 0.09 25.90
N ILE A 55 -0.50 -0.77 25.02
CA ILE A 55 0.27 -1.96 25.41
C ILE A 55 1.51 -1.55 26.23
N ILE A 56 2.25 -0.52 25.81
CA ILE A 56 3.43 -0.03 26.54
C ILE A 56 3.03 0.55 27.90
N VAL A 57 2.02 1.42 27.97
CA VAL A 57 1.60 2.07 29.22
C VAL A 57 1.01 1.07 30.22
N MET A 58 0.24 0.08 29.75
CA MET A 58 -0.34 -0.94 30.63
C MET A 58 0.68 -2.00 31.04
N SER A 59 1.79 -2.16 30.31
CA SER A 59 2.84 -3.13 30.67
C SER A 59 3.44 -2.88 32.05
N SER A 60 3.49 -1.63 32.52
CA SER A 60 3.98 -1.28 33.86
C SER A 60 2.94 -1.47 34.98
N ALA A 61 1.65 -1.59 34.62
CA ALA A 61 0.55 -1.70 35.57
C ALA A 61 0.03 -3.14 35.77
N VAL A 62 0.28 -4.05 34.82
CA VAL A 62 -0.24 -5.43 34.85
C VAL A 62 0.90 -6.39 35.23
N SER A 63 0.97 -6.75 36.51
CA SER A 63 2.08 -7.54 37.05
C SER A 63 1.98 -9.06 36.85
N THR A 64 0.86 -9.66 36.39
CA THR A 64 0.81 -11.14 36.43
C THR A 64 -0.14 -11.91 35.50
N ASN A 65 -0.97 -11.29 34.66
CA ASN A 65 -1.91 -12.04 33.82
C ASN A 65 -2.14 -11.39 32.46
N ASN A 66 -1.09 -11.27 31.65
CA ASN A 66 -1.26 -10.84 30.26
C ASN A 66 -1.14 -12.04 29.31
N ALA A 67 -2.08 -12.14 28.36
CA ALA A 67 -2.19 -13.28 27.45
C ALA A 67 -1.00 -13.43 26.50
N PHE A 68 -0.21 -12.38 26.30
CA PHE A 68 0.97 -12.38 25.43
C PHE A 68 2.19 -13.01 26.12
N GLN A 69 2.38 -12.74 27.41
CA GLN A 69 3.46 -13.26 28.22
C GLN A 69 3.20 -14.73 28.59
N ALA A 70 1.93 -15.16 28.69
CA ALA A 70 1.56 -16.58 28.75
C ALA A 70 1.97 -17.37 27.49
N GLN A 71 2.13 -16.70 26.35
CA GLN A 71 2.65 -17.25 25.10
C GLN A 71 4.16 -17.06 24.94
N GLY A 72 4.85 -16.60 25.99
CA GLY A 72 6.30 -16.35 25.97
C GLY A 72 6.74 -15.14 25.14
N LEU A 73 5.81 -14.30 24.68
CA LEU A 73 6.13 -13.11 23.88
C LEU A 73 6.34 -11.89 24.78
N PRO A 74 7.52 -11.23 24.73
CA PRO A 74 7.73 -9.98 25.46
C PRO A 74 6.75 -8.89 25.02
N ILE A 75 6.14 -8.18 25.97
CA ILE A 75 5.15 -7.13 25.69
C ILE A 75 5.75 -6.03 24.79
N ALA A 76 7.01 -5.67 25.04
CA ALA A 76 7.74 -4.69 24.23
C ALA A 76 7.88 -5.13 22.76
N PHE A 77 8.04 -6.43 22.51
CA PHE A 77 8.12 -6.99 21.16
C PHE A 77 6.77 -6.87 20.43
N VAL A 78 5.66 -7.15 21.12
CA VAL A 78 4.30 -7.00 20.56
C VAL A 78 4.04 -5.53 20.19
N ALA A 79 4.30 -4.60 21.09
CA ALA A 79 4.14 -3.16 20.82
C ALA A 79 5.00 -2.70 19.64
N PHE A 80 6.24 -3.18 19.56
CA PHE A 80 7.15 -2.88 18.45
C PHE A 80 6.60 -3.35 17.10
N ILE A 81 6.01 -4.55 17.03
CA ILE A 81 5.35 -5.05 15.81
C ILE A 81 4.19 -4.12 15.40
N TYR A 82 3.36 -3.68 16.34
CA TYR A 82 2.24 -2.76 16.03
C TYR A 82 2.74 -1.43 15.44
N ILE A 83 3.86 -0.89 15.94
CA ILE A 83 4.46 0.32 15.37
C ILE A 83 5.02 0.08 13.96
N ILE A 84 5.68 -1.06 13.72
CA ILE A 84 6.16 -1.42 12.37
C ILE A 84 4.96 -1.55 11.41
N MET A 85 3.90 -2.22 11.84
CA MET A 85 2.68 -2.37 11.04
C MET A 85 2.06 -1.02 10.72
N ALA A 86 1.96 -0.11 11.69
CA ALA A 86 1.48 1.24 11.46
C ALA A 86 2.33 1.99 10.42
N ALA A 87 3.67 1.93 10.55
CA ALA A 87 4.58 2.55 9.59
C ALA A 87 4.44 1.95 8.19
N LEU A 88 4.31 0.62 8.09
CA LEU A 88 4.18 -0.10 6.84
C LEU A 88 2.87 0.26 6.12
N TYR A 89 1.75 0.30 6.83
CA TYR A 89 0.45 0.69 6.26
C TYR A 89 0.32 2.19 6.00
N PHE A 90 1.09 3.04 6.67
CA PHE A 90 1.06 4.48 6.44
C PHE A 90 1.42 4.87 5.01
N PHE A 91 2.49 4.30 4.44
CA PHE A 91 2.95 4.63 3.09
C PHE A 91 1.92 4.40 1.97
N PRO A 92 1.28 3.22 1.84
CA PRO A 92 0.29 3.00 0.79
C PRO A 92 -0.93 3.91 0.95
N VAL A 93 -1.38 4.14 2.19
CA VAL A 93 -2.48 5.07 2.48
C VAL A 93 -2.13 6.50 2.06
N LEU A 94 -0.88 6.93 2.30
CA LEU A 94 -0.38 8.23 1.87
C LEU A 94 -0.37 8.37 0.34
N TYR A 95 0.06 7.34 -0.40
CA TYR A 95 0.04 7.37 -1.87
C TYR A 95 -1.38 7.45 -2.42
N LEU A 96 -2.32 6.73 -1.82
CA LEU A 96 -3.73 6.78 -2.20
C LEU A 96 -4.33 8.17 -1.96
N TYR A 97 -3.96 8.82 -0.86
CA TYR A 97 -4.36 10.19 -0.54
C TYR A 97 -3.79 11.19 -1.55
N LYS A 98 -2.49 11.08 -1.87
CA LYS A 98 -1.84 11.94 -2.86
C LYS A 98 -2.44 11.77 -4.25
N PHE A 99 -2.69 10.53 -4.68
CA PHE A 99 -3.39 10.24 -5.93
C PHE A 99 -4.76 10.93 -5.98
N SER A 100 -5.58 10.76 -4.94
CA SER A 100 -6.89 11.39 -4.85
C SER A 100 -6.83 12.92 -5.02
N ARG A 101 -5.95 13.58 -4.26
CA ARG A 101 -5.78 15.05 -4.27
C ARG A 101 -5.31 15.53 -5.64
N LYS A 102 -4.24 14.93 -6.16
CA LYS A 102 -3.61 15.31 -7.43
C LYS A 102 -4.52 15.04 -8.63
N MET A 103 -5.22 13.91 -8.64
CA MET A 103 -6.18 13.60 -9.70
C MET A 103 -7.34 14.58 -9.71
N LYS A 104 -7.87 14.98 -8.54
CA LYS A 104 -8.92 15.98 -8.46
C LYS A 104 -8.46 17.33 -9.04
N THR A 105 -7.28 17.81 -8.64
CA THR A 105 -6.69 19.06 -9.15
C THR A 105 -6.46 18.99 -10.65
N ALA A 106 -5.82 17.93 -11.14
CA ALA A 106 -5.55 17.72 -12.57
C ALA A 106 -6.82 17.80 -13.45
N LEU A 107 -7.92 17.21 -12.98
CA LEU A 107 -9.18 17.18 -13.72
C LEU A 107 -9.95 18.52 -13.69
N ILE A 108 -9.74 19.35 -12.65
CA ILE A 108 -10.39 20.66 -12.53
C ILE A 108 -9.59 21.72 -13.30
N GLU A 109 -8.29 21.76 -13.08
CA GLU A 109 -7.38 22.76 -13.66
C GLU A 109 -6.89 22.37 -15.05
N LYS A 110 -7.25 21.17 -15.54
CA LYS A 110 -6.78 20.60 -16.82
C LYS A 110 -5.24 20.58 -16.90
N ASN A 111 -4.59 20.33 -15.76
CA ASN A 111 -3.14 20.35 -15.62
C ASN A 111 -2.56 18.93 -15.85
N THR A 112 -1.74 18.79 -16.89
CA THR A 112 -1.10 17.52 -17.30
C THR A 112 0.03 17.08 -16.38
N GLU A 113 0.72 18.03 -15.74
CA GLU A 113 1.77 17.74 -14.75
C GLU A 113 1.15 17.10 -13.50
N GLU A 114 0.08 17.71 -12.97
CA GLU A 114 -0.67 17.17 -11.83
C GLU A 114 -1.27 15.78 -12.15
N LEU A 115 -1.71 15.57 -13.40
CA LEU A 115 -2.21 14.29 -13.88
C LEU A 115 -1.12 13.21 -13.83
N THR A 116 0.09 13.57 -14.29
CA THR A 116 1.26 12.68 -14.29
C THR A 116 1.66 12.32 -12.86
N VAL A 117 1.69 13.30 -11.96
CA VAL A 117 1.96 13.08 -10.53
C VAL A 117 0.89 12.19 -9.89
N ALA A 118 -0.40 12.36 -10.26
CA ALA A 118 -1.46 11.51 -9.76
C ALA A 118 -1.22 10.04 -10.16
N PHE A 119 -0.98 9.76 -11.44
CA PHE A 119 -0.67 8.41 -11.91
C PHE A 119 0.61 7.84 -11.30
N SER A 120 1.64 8.66 -11.07
CA SER A 120 2.86 8.25 -10.37
C SER A 120 2.58 7.79 -8.93
N ASN A 121 1.71 8.48 -8.20
CA ASN A 121 1.28 8.06 -6.87
C ASN A 121 0.46 6.76 -6.93
N LEU A 122 -0.43 6.61 -7.91
CA LEU A 122 -1.21 5.38 -8.10
C LEU A 122 -0.30 4.17 -8.41
N LYS A 123 0.70 4.36 -9.27
CA LYS A 123 1.73 3.37 -9.56
C LYS A 123 2.50 2.97 -8.30
N SER A 124 2.90 3.96 -7.49
CA SER A 124 3.62 3.71 -6.23
C SER A 124 2.78 2.92 -5.23
N PHE A 125 1.48 3.22 -5.14
CA PHE A 125 0.53 2.44 -4.35
C PHE A 125 0.50 0.96 -4.78
N PHE A 126 0.28 0.68 -6.08
CA PHE A 126 0.24 -0.71 -6.56
C PHE A 126 1.56 -1.44 -6.40
N LYS A 127 2.70 -0.77 -6.66
CA LYS A 127 4.03 -1.34 -6.43
C LYS A 127 4.21 -1.72 -4.95
N PHE A 128 3.84 -0.83 -4.04
CA PHE A 128 3.99 -1.08 -2.61
C PHE A 128 3.12 -2.26 -2.17
N ILE A 129 1.83 -2.27 -2.53
CA ILE A 129 0.91 -3.36 -2.18
C ILE A 129 1.37 -4.69 -2.80
N GLY A 130 1.84 -4.68 -4.05
CA GLY A 130 2.35 -5.88 -4.71
C GLY A 130 3.58 -6.47 -4.02
N VAL A 131 4.56 -5.64 -3.66
CA VAL A 131 5.73 -6.09 -2.89
C VAL A 131 5.33 -6.59 -1.50
N MET A 132 4.45 -5.87 -0.81
CA MET A 132 3.94 -6.28 0.50
C MET A 132 3.25 -7.65 0.43
N MET A 133 2.43 -7.88 -0.61
CA MET A 133 1.76 -9.16 -0.82
C MET A 133 2.76 -10.30 -1.06
N LEU A 134 3.80 -10.09 -1.87
CA LEU A 134 4.84 -11.10 -2.09
C LEU A 134 5.60 -11.45 -0.81
N VAL A 135 5.92 -10.46 0.03
CA VAL A 135 6.57 -10.69 1.33
C VAL A 135 5.67 -11.53 2.23
N VAL A 136 4.38 -11.19 2.34
CA VAL A 136 3.42 -11.94 3.16
C VAL A 136 3.32 -13.39 2.67
N ILE A 137 3.15 -13.61 1.37
CA ILE A 137 3.09 -14.96 0.79
C ILE A 137 4.38 -15.74 1.08
N GLY A 138 5.56 -15.11 0.93
CA GLY A 138 6.84 -15.72 1.25
C GLY A 138 6.93 -16.18 2.71
N ILE A 139 6.47 -15.35 3.65
CA ILE A 139 6.41 -15.71 5.07
C ILE A 139 5.46 -16.90 5.29
N PHE A 140 4.28 -16.91 4.67
CA PHE A 140 3.34 -18.04 4.79
C PHE A 140 3.95 -19.35 4.26
N VAL A 141 4.61 -19.32 3.10
CA VAL A 141 5.27 -20.49 2.53
C VAL A 141 6.34 -21.04 3.47
N LEU A 142 7.15 -20.17 4.09
CA LEU A 142 8.16 -20.58 5.07
C LEU A 142 7.51 -21.20 6.33
N ILE A 143 6.47 -20.56 6.88
CA ILE A 143 5.76 -21.07 8.05
C ILE A 143 5.19 -22.47 7.78
N PHE A 144 4.48 -22.65 6.66
CA PHE A 144 3.92 -23.95 6.30
C PHE A 144 5.01 -24.98 6.02
N GLY A 145 6.09 -24.60 5.34
CA GLY A 145 7.24 -25.46 5.11
C GLY A 145 7.84 -25.98 6.41
N PHE A 146 8.11 -25.09 7.36
CA PHE A 146 8.63 -25.49 8.68
C PHE A 146 7.61 -26.28 9.50
N ALA A 147 6.32 -25.94 9.46
CA ALA A 147 5.29 -26.68 10.17
C ALA A 147 5.16 -28.13 9.68
N ILE A 148 5.26 -28.36 8.37
CA ILE A 148 5.25 -29.71 7.79
C ILE A 148 6.49 -30.48 8.23
N ILE A 149 7.69 -29.90 8.09
CA ILE A 149 8.94 -30.55 8.49
C ILE A 149 8.95 -30.86 9.99
N GLY A 150 8.56 -29.90 10.83
CA GLY A 150 8.49 -30.04 12.28
C GLY A 150 7.44 -31.07 12.73
N GLY A 151 6.26 -31.08 12.10
CA GLY A 151 5.22 -32.07 12.38
C GLY A 151 5.64 -33.48 12.00
N ILE A 152 6.35 -33.66 10.88
CA ILE A 152 6.95 -34.93 10.49
C ILE A 152 8.01 -35.35 11.51
N ALA A 153 8.91 -34.44 11.90
CA ALA A 153 9.98 -34.72 12.85
C ALA A 153 9.50 -35.05 14.28
N SER A 154 8.35 -34.50 14.71
CA SER A 154 7.75 -34.81 16.01
C SER A 154 6.92 -36.10 16.03
N GLY A 155 6.67 -36.70 14.86
CA GLY A 155 5.92 -37.95 14.71
C GLY A 155 6.79 -39.21 14.66
N PHE A 156 8.12 -39.07 14.68
CA PHE A 156 9.10 -40.14 14.86
C PHE A 156 9.70 -40.09 16.27
#